data_AF-A0A1X7VFS3-F1
#
_entry.id   AF-A0A1X7VFS3-F1
#
_cell.length_a   1.000
_cell.length_b   1.000
_cell.length_c   1.000
_cell.angle_alpha   90.00
_cell.angle_beta   90.00
_cell.angle_gamma   90.00
#
_symmetry.space_group_name_H-M   'P 1'
#
loop_
_entity.id
_entity.type
_entity.pdbx_description
1 polymer ?
#
loop_
_entity_poly.entity_id
_entity_poly.type
_entity_poly.pdbx_seq_one_letter_code
_entity_poly.pdbx_strand_id
1 'polypeptide(L)'
;MEPIVAAKLVLGVGSSLVGLVRLLNKLYSTIEQMRRDSRAAEELCQAIECVMSLLNKYKNHPDAGFAKKMERIVVESYSKLEWYTALCMMIFKQGRIKKFIKAFNNKNSKVLKELYDNLKEVYQEINTYATLAISTQRIKFSDDQKIIFQNPGIYSAQSECQLQLPSKVDTPDVSIEGPQIHVKVNDSRNNGDELIEYHISINKQCILLLTEGNVAIIEPARVNPPLKPGESYSFQVRARNAKGLGEWSESTDICLDTGVLGKPDKPVIVSETGTDVVKVGVNIPKTYVNHVTHVLCQYHDKENGGNWISESFQIPENPDAYVHEFTLTECSPYAHHRLRVVFINKFGEGEPSETIDVAPAVSGAPAEVRYTYDDESNTIELSWEPPKQGPQFVHQYLIRYKKENATAEDTFLIIKEDKNKIFSKVPELKSNTPYIFFVSALNECGLSGPVSILKVITSTQGFKKAFVMSTLQ
;
A
#
# COMPACT_ATOMS: atom_id res chain seq x y z
N MET A 1 -63.90 5.62 -18.51
CA MET A 1 -64.32 6.74 -19.39
C MET A 1 -63.08 7.55 -19.70
N GLU A 2 -62.52 7.63 -20.90
CA GLU A 2 -62.94 7.26 -22.26
C GLU A 2 -61.71 6.91 -23.13
N PRO A 3 -61.68 5.75 -23.82
CA PRO A 3 -60.80 5.49 -24.97
C PRO A 3 -61.18 6.32 -26.22
N ILE A 4 -62.30 7.05 -26.17
CA ILE A 4 -62.90 7.80 -27.29
C ILE A 4 -62.16 9.13 -27.53
N VAL A 5 -61.52 9.72 -26.51
CA VAL A 5 -60.71 10.94 -26.66
C VAL A 5 -59.43 10.66 -27.45
N ALA A 6 -58.82 9.48 -27.28
CA ALA A 6 -57.63 9.07 -28.02
C ALA A 6 -57.90 8.90 -29.52
N ALA A 7 -59.06 8.37 -29.91
CA ALA A 7 -59.43 8.20 -31.31
C ALA A 7 -59.78 9.52 -32.03
N LYS A 8 -60.31 10.52 -31.31
CA LYS A 8 -60.63 11.84 -31.90
C LYS A 8 -59.39 12.74 -32.10
N LEU A 9 -58.35 12.62 -31.28
CA LEU A 9 -57.09 13.35 -31.46
C LEU A 9 -56.28 12.87 -32.67
N VAL A 10 -56.48 11.62 -33.11
CA VAL A 10 -55.80 11.03 -34.28
C VAL A 10 -56.31 11.60 -35.61
N LEU A 11 -57.55 12.11 -35.67
CA LEU A 11 -58.15 12.62 -36.93
C LEU A 11 -57.61 14.00 -37.37
N GLY A 12 -57.15 14.85 -36.44
CA GLY A 12 -56.56 16.16 -36.75
C GLY A 12 -55.13 16.05 -37.27
N VAL A 13 -54.25 15.46 -36.46
CA VAL A 13 -52.81 15.29 -36.73
C VAL A 13 -52.55 14.50 -38.02
N GLY A 14 -53.35 13.45 -38.27
CA GLY A 14 -53.24 12.64 -39.47
C GLY A 14 -53.50 13.42 -40.76
N SER A 15 -54.44 14.39 -40.74
CA SER A 15 -54.78 15.16 -41.95
C SER A 15 -53.67 16.13 -42.36
N SER A 16 -53.10 16.86 -41.39
CA SER A 16 -52.00 17.81 -41.58
C SER A 16 -50.71 17.11 -42.02
N LEU A 17 -50.39 15.96 -41.40
CA LEU A 17 -49.23 15.16 -41.76
C LEU A 17 -49.36 14.54 -43.15
N VAL A 18 -50.54 14.01 -43.49
CA VAL A 18 -50.84 13.54 -44.85
C VAL A 18 -50.74 14.68 -45.87
N GLY A 19 -51.17 15.89 -45.50
CA GLY A 19 -51.04 17.10 -46.32
C GLY A 19 -49.58 17.43 -46.64
N LEU A 20 -48.72 17.51 -45.62
CA LEU A 20 -47.29 17.80 -45.81
C LEU A 20 -46.56 16.69 -46.58
N VAL A 21 -46.84 15.42 -46.29
CA VAL A 21 -46.26 14.31 -47.04
C VAL A 21 -46.67 14.35 -48.51
N ARG A 22 -47.92 14.68 -48.83
CA ARG A 22 -48.37 14.87 -50.22
C ARG A 22 -47.65 16.05 -50.88
N LEU A 23 -47.48 17.16 -50.17
CA LEU A 23 -46.77 18.33 -50.68
C LEU A 23 -45.30 18.00 -51.00
N LEU A 24 -44.60 17.33 -50.08
CA LEU A 24 -43.21 16.89 -50.25
C LEU A 24 -43.04 15.90 -51.39
N ASN A 25 -43.94 14.91 -51.54
CA ASN A 25 -43.92 13.99 -52.67
C ASN A 25 -44.14 14.72 -54.01
N LYS A 26 -45.01 15.73 -54.02
CA LYS A 26 -45.25 16.56 -55.20
C LYS A 26 -44.02 17.40 -55.56
N LEU A 27 -43.37 17.99 -54.55
CA LEU A 27 -42.13 18.73 -54.72
C LEU A 27 -41.01 17.81 -55.23
N TYR A 28 -40.84 16.64 -54.62
CA TYR A 28 -39.87 15.61 -55.00
C TYR A 28 -40.05 15.20 -56.46
N SER A 29 -41.25 14.74 -56.84
CA SER A 29 -41.53 14.32 -58.23
C SER A 29 -41.31 15.43 -59.25
N THR A 30 -41.64 16.68 -58.89
CA THR A 30 -41.42 17.85 -59.75
C THR A 30 -39.92 18.14 -59.94
N ILE A 31 -39.13 18.13 -58.86
CA ILE A 31 -37.66 18.32 -58.92
C ILE A 31 -37.00 17.16 -59.67
N GLU A 32 -37.42 15.93 -59.42
CA GLU A 32 -36.87 14.72 -60.03
C GLU A 32 -37.11 14.69 -61.54
N GLN A 33 -38.30 15.08 -62.00
CA GLN A 33 -38.58 15.19 -63.45
C GLN A 33 -37.77 16.30 -64.14
N MET A 34 -37.26 17.26 -63.38
CA MET A 34 -36.38 18.33 -63.87
C MET A 34 -34.89 17.99 -63.69
N ARG A 35 -34.55 16.85 -63.09
CA ARG A 35 -33.18 16.39 -62.83
C ARG A 35 -32.49 16.02 -64.14
N ARG A 36 -31.65 16.94 -64.64
CA ARG A 36 -30.59 16.61 -65.61
C ARG A 36 -29.28 17.13 -65.04
N ASP A 37 -28.44 16.22 -64.55
CA ASP A 37 -27.06 16.43 -64.11
C ASP A 37 -26.84 17.66 -63.19
N SER A 38 -27.79 17.93 -62.28
CA SER A 38 -27.66 19.00 -61.31
C SER A 38 -27.49 18.44 -59.90
N ARG A 39 -26.27 18.58 -59.37
CA ARG A 39 -25.93 18.21 -57.99
C ARG A 39 -26.83 18.89 -56.96
N ALA A 40 -27.20 20.15 -57.20
CA ALA A 40 -28.07 20.89 -56.28
C ALA A 40 -29.52 20.37 -56.29
N ALA A 41 -30.00 19.80 -57.39
CA ALA A 41 -31.30 19.12 -57.43
C ALA A 41 -31.27 17.79 -56.66
N GLU A 42 -30.15 17.06 -56.74
CA GLU A 42 -29.92 15.84 -55.97
C GLU A 42 -29.87 16.11 -54.46
N GLU A 43 -29.17 17.16 -54.03
CA GLU A 43 -29.11 17.58 -52.63
C GLU A 43 -30.51 17.95 -52.08
N LEU A 44 -31.37 18.59 -52.90
CA LEU A 44 -32.77 18.85 -52.53
C LEU A 44 -33.61 17.57 -52.45
N CYS A 45 -33.48 16.66 -53.42
CA CYS A 45 -34.20 15.38 -53.38
C CYS A 45 -33.84 14.58 -52.11
N GLN A 46 -32.54 14.51 -51.78
CA GLN A 46 -32.06 13.88 -50.54
C GLN A 46 -32.61 14.58 -49.28
N ALA A 47 -32.63 15.91 -49.24
CA ALA A 47 -33.20 16.65 -48.12
C ALA A 47 -34.70 16.36 -47.94
N ILE A 48 -35.46 16.27 -49.03
CA ILE A 48 -36.88 15.92 -49.01
C ILE A 48 -37.09 14.49 -48.51
N GLU A 49 -36.29 13.52 -48.99
CA GLU A 49 -36.33 12.12 -48.52
C GLU A 49 -36.05 12.00 -47.02
N CYS A 50 -35.05 12.71 -46.51
CA CYS A 50 -34.73 12.75 -45.08
C CYS A 50 -35.90 13.24 -44.23
N VAL A 51 -36.57 14.34 -44.64
CA VAL A 51 -37.74 14.86 -43.93
C VAL A 51 -38.92 13.87 -43.99
N MET A 52 -39.19 13.29 -45.16
CA MET A 52 -40.26 12.29 -45.33
C MET A 52 -40.02 11.03 -44.50
N SER A 53 -38.77 10.59 -44.38
CA SER A 53 -38.37 9.44 -43.56
C SER A 53 -38.64 9.71 -42.07
N LEU A 54 -38.25 10.89 -41.56
CA LEU A 54 -38.54 11.29 -40.17
C LEU A 54 -40.04 11.37 -39.89
N LEU A 55 -40.80 12.03 -40.77
CA LEU A 55 -42.26 12.13 -40.63
C LEU A 55 -42.92 10.75 -40.60
N ASN A 56 -42.49 9.83 -41.46
CA ASN A 56 -43.01 8.46 -41.47
C ASN A 56 -42.63 7.67 -40.21
N LYS A 57 -41.42 7.88 -39.68
CA LYS A 57 -40.97 7.23 -38.44
C LYS A 57 -41.82 7.64 -37.23
N TYR A 58 -42.23 8.90 -37.15
CA TYR A 58 -42.90 9.45 -35.97
C TYR A 58 -44.42 9.66 -36.13
N LYS A 59 -45.01 9.39 -37.31
CA LYS A 59 -46.45 9.61 -37.56
C LYS A 59 -47.40 8.89 -36.61
N ASN A 60 -46.98 7.74 -36.07
CA ASN A 60 -47.78 6.90 -35.19
C ASN A 60 -47.33 6.98 -33.72
N HIS A 61 -46.65 8.07 -33.33
CA HIS A 61 -46.14 8.19 -31.97
C HIS A 61 -47.30 8.18 -30.94
N PRO A 62 -47.21 7.38 -29.87
CA PRO A 62 -48.32 7.08 -28.97
C PRO A 62 -48.67 8.23 -28.01
N ASP A 63 -47.81 9.24 -27.91
CA ASP A 63 -47.98 10.37 -26.99
C ASP A 63 -48.81 11.51 -27.61
N ALA A 64 -49.94 11.81 -26.97
CA ALA A 64 -50.87 12.84 -27.46
C ALA A 64 -50.29 14.27 -27.38
N GLY A 65 -49.40 14.54 -26.42
CA GLY A 65 -48.73 15.85 -26.29
C GLY A 65 -47.70 16.06 -27.40
N PHE A 66 -46.97 15.00 -27.75
CA PHE A 66 -46.08 14.93 -28.89
C PHE A 66 -46.82 15.12 -30.20
N ALA A 67 -47.90 14.38 -30.41
CA ALA A 67 -48.70 14.46 -31.63
C ALA A 67 -49.21 15.89 -31.88
N LYS A 68 -49.68 16.59 -30.85
CA LYS A 68 -50.17 17.98 -30.94
C LYS A 68 -49.06 18.99 -31.25
N LYS A 69 -47.86 18.83 -30.67
CA LYS A 69 -46.72 19.72 -30.95
C LYS A 69 -46.10 19.43 -32.31
N MET A 70 -46.02 18.16 -32.70
CA MET A 70 -45.60 17.74 -34.05
C MET A 70 -46.55 18.27 -35.12
N GLU A 71 -47.86 18.25 -34.89
CA GLU A 71 -48.85 18.83 -35.79
C GLU A 71 -48.59 20.33 -36.03
N ARG A 72 -48.25 21.09 -34.98
CA ARG A 72 -47.89 22.51 -35.12
C ARG A 72 -46.67 22.70 -36.02
N ILE A 73 -45.60 21.96 -35.79
CA ILE A 73 -44.37 22.00 -36.61
C ILE A 73 -44.71 21.66 -38.07
N VAL A 74 -45.55 20.64 -38.28
CA VAL A 74 -45.99 20.21 -39.62
C VAL A 74 -46.79 21.30 -40.33
N VAL A 75 -47.71 21.99 -39.65
CA VAL A 75 -48.51 23.08 -40.22
C VAL A 75 -47.65 24.30 -40.56
N GLU A 76 -46.72 24.68 -39.69
CA GLU A 76 -45.77 25.76 -39.93
C GLU A 76 -44.85 25.42 -41.11
N SER A 77 -44.35 24.17 -41.18
CA SER A 77 -43.54 23.65 -42.28
C SER A 77 -44.28 23.61 -43.61
N TYR A 78 -45.56 23.17 -43.60
CA TYR A 78 -46.41 23.16 -44.78
C TYR A 78 -46.53 24.58 -45.37
N SER A 79 -46.81 25.56 -44.51
CA SER A 79 -46.94 26.96 -44.92
C SER A 79 -45.65 27.51 -45.55
N LYS A 80 -44.47 27.16 -44.98
CA LYS A 80 -43.16 27.54 -45.52
C LYS A 80 -42.91 26.92 -46.92
N LEU A 81 -43.29 25.66 -47.12
CA LEU A 81 -42.94 24.88 -48.32
C LEU A 81 -43.96 24.96 -49.46
N GLU A 82 -45.20 25.38 -49.18
CA GLU A 82 -46.28 25.45 -50.17
C GLU A 82 -45.95 26.38 -51.34
N TRP A 83 -45.42 27.57 -51.04
CA TRP A 83 -45.05 28.55 -52.06
C TRP A 83 -43.97 28.01 -53.02
N TYR A 84 -42.92 27.37 -52.47
CA TYR A 84 -41.85 26.81 -53.29
C TYR A 84 -42.34 25.66 -54.16
N THR A 85 -43.26 24.84 -53.64
CA THR A 85 -43.88 23.75 -54.41
C THR A 85 -44.71 24.30 -55.56
N ALA A 86 -45.49 25.36 -55.33
CA ALA A 86 -46.25 26.05 -56.37
C ALA A 86 -45.34 26.68 -57.43
N LEU A 87 -44.25 27.33 -57.02
CA LEU A 87 -43.24 27.91 -57.91
C LEU A 87 -42.60 26.84 -58.82
N CYS A 88 -42.15 25.73 -58.23
CA CYS A 88 -41.54 24.62 -58.99
C CYS A 88 -42.52 24.05 -60.02
N MET A 89 -43.78 23.85 -59.65
CA MET A 89 -44.82 23.38 -60.57
C MET A 89 -45.15 24.38 -61.68
N MET A 90 -45.21 25.67 -61.38
CA MET A 90 -45.45 26.71 -62.40
C MET A 90 -44.33 26.70 -63.45
N ILE A 91 -43.08 26.62 -62.99
CA ILE A 91 -41.90 26.60 -63.87
C ILE A 91 -41.89 25.34 -64.74
N PHE A 92 -42.23 24.19 -64.15
CA PHE A 92 -42.40 22.92 -64.86
C PHE A 92 -43.49 23.02 -65.95
N LYS A 93 -44.70 23.49 -65.61
CA LYS A 93 -45.82 23.63 -66.56
C LYS A 93 -45.55 24.60 -67.70
N GLN A 94 -44.76 25.66 -67.46
CA GLN A 94 -44.39 26.62 -68.51
C GLN A 94 -43.27 26.10 -69.44
N GLY A 95 -42.78 24.86 -69.27
CA GLY A 95 -41.69 24.30 -70.08
C GLY A 95 -40.35 25.03 -69.89
N ARG A 96 -40.20 25.83 -68.82
CA ARG A 96 -39.02 26.66 -68.55
C ARG A 96 -37.93 25.90 -67.80
N ILE A 97 -37.82 24.60 -68.05
CA ILE A 97 -36.91 23.67 -67.37
C ILE A 97 -35.45 24.13 -67.51
N LYS A 98 -35.03 24.61 -68.69
CA LYS A 98 -33.67 25.15 -68.90
C LYS A 98 -33.36 26.39 -68.04
N LYS A 99 -34.34 27.26 -67.80
CA LYS A 99 -34.18 28.45 -66.92
C LYS A 99 -34.11 28.03 -65.45
N PHE A 100 -34.88 27.01 -65.07
CA PHE A 100 -34.85 26.40 -63.75
C PHE A 100 -33.50 25.74 -63.44
N ILE A 101 -33.01 24.87 -64.33
CA ILE A 101 -31.71 24.21 -64.19
C ILE A 101 -30.57 25.24 -64.15
N LYS A 102 -30.64 26.31 -64.97
CA LYS A 102 -29.67 27.41 -64.91
C LYS A 102 -29.71 28.15 -63.56
N ALA A 103 -30.87 28.27 -62.91
CA ALA A 103 -30.96 28.81 -61.56
C ALA A 103 -30.32 27.86 -60.53
N PHE A 104 -30.49 26.55 -60.66
CA PHE A 104 -29.85 25.55 -59.79
C PHE A 104 -28.32 25.50 -59.90
N ASN A 105 -27.79 25.61 -61.13
CA ASN A 105 -26.35 25.59 -61.37
C ASN A 105 -25.67 26.91 -60.99
N ASN A 106 -26.45 27.99 -60.83
CA ASN A 106 -25.95 29.24 -60.29
C ASN A 106 -25.95 29.16 -58.76
N LYS A 107 -24.78 28.98 -58.15
CA LYS A 107 -24.59 28.92 -56.68
C LYS A 107 -25.17 30.12 -55.90
N ASN A 108 -25.56 31.19 -56.60
CA ASN A 108 -26.18 32.40 -56.04
C ASN A 108 -27.71 32.47 -56.18
N SER A 109 -28.40 31.38 -56.55
CA SER A 109 -29.88 31.39 -56.60
C SER A 109 -30.48 31.42 -55.20
N LYS A 110 -30.72 32.64 -54.71
CA LYS A 110 -31.28 32.94 -53.39
C LYS A 110 -32.51 32.09 -53.05
N VAL A 111 -33.44 31.94 -54.00
CA VAL A 111 -34.70 31.21 -53.81
C VAL A 111 -34.50 29.71 -53.57
N LEU A 112 -33.53 29.08 -54.23
CA LEU A 112 -33.28 27.63 -54.11
C LEU A 112 -32.46 27.30 -52.86
N LYS A 113 -31.53 28.19 -52.51
CA LYS A 113 -30.82 28.11 -51.24
C LYS A 113 -31.78 28.26 -50.06
N GLU A 114 -32.72 29.21 -50.14
CA GLU A 114 -33.79 29.37 -49.15
C GLU A 114 -34.66 28.10 -49.04
N LEU A 115 -35.02 27.45 -50.15
CA LEU A 115 -35.76 26.18 -50.10
C LEU A 115 -34.96 25.06 -49.39
N TYR A 116 -33.68 24.92 -49.71
CA TYR A 116 -32.81 23.92 -49.08
C TYR A 116 -32.64 24.20 -47.57
N ASP A 117 -32.39 25.45 -47.21
CA ASP A 117 -32.23 25.88 -45.82
C ASP A 117 -33.54 25.64 -45.03
N ASN A 118 -34.70 25.95 -45.62
CA ASN A 118 -36.01 25.64 -45.02
C ASN A 118 -36.22 24.13 -44.83
N LEU A 119 -35.88 23.28 -45.81
CA LEU A 119 -36.00 21.82 -45.66
C LEU A 119 -35.09 21.28 -44.55
N LYS A 120 -33.88 21.85 -44.42
CA LYS A 120 -32.94 21.49 -43.35
C LYS A 120 -33.43 21.96 -41.98
N GLU A 121 -33.99 23.16 -41.89
CA GLU A 121 -34.62 23.68 -40.66
C GLU A 121 -35.76 22.76 -40.22
N VAL A 122 -36.66 22.39 -41.14
CA VAL A 122 -37.76 21.44 -40.87
C VAL A 122 -37.23 20.10 -40.35
N TYR A 123 -36.18 19.55 -40.98
CA TYR A 123 -35.53 18.33 -40.51
C TYR A 123 -34.99 18.48 -39.07
N GLN A 124 -34.29 19.58 -38.80
CA GLN A 124 -33.68 19.85 -37.49
C GLN A 124 -34.73 20.04 -36.40
N GLU A 125 -35.81 20.78 -36.67
CA GLU A 125 -36.91 20.99 -35.73
C GLU A 125 -37.60 19.68 -35.37
N ILE A 126 -37.97 18.87 -36.38
CA ILE A 126 -38.60 17.57 -36.18
C ILE A 126 -37.69 16.65 -35.38
N ASN A 127 -36.40 16.57 -35.75
CA ASN A 127 -35.45 15.66 -35.10
C ASN A 127 -35.11 16.09 -33.67
N THR A 128 -34.93 17.39 -33.43
CA THR A 128 -34.67 17.95 -32.09
C THR A 128 -35.87 17.71 -31.18
N TYR A 129 -37.08 17.99 -31.68
CA TYR A 129 -38.30 17.78 -30.92
C TYR A 129 -38.56 16.30 -30.63
N ALA A 130 -38.33 15.41 -31.60
CA ALA A 130 -38.38 13.97 -31.40
C ALA A 130 -37.38 13.50 -30.33
N THR A 131 -36.15 14.02 -30.35
CA THR A 131 -35.12 13.68 -29.36
C THR A 131 -35.50 14.15 -27.95
N LEU A 132 -36.05 15.36 -27.82
CA LEU A 132 -36.57 15.90 -26.54
C LEU A 132 -37.79 15.12 -26.01
N ALA A 133 -38.69 14.69 -26.90
CA ALA A 133 -39.82 13.85 -26.50
C ALA A 133 -39.36 12.46 -26.03
N ILE A 134 -38.35 11.89 -26.69
CA ILE A 134 -37.74 10.61 -26.29
C ILE A 134 -37.03 10.75 -24.93
N SER A 135 -36.28 11.84 -24.71
CA SER A 135 -35.57 12.04 -23.44
C SER A 135 -36.51 12.27 -22.26
N THR A 136 -37.61 12.99 -22.45
CA THR A 136 -38.63 13.22 -21.41
C THR A 136 -39.44 11.97 -21.08
N GLN A 137 -39.67 11.06 -22.04
CA GLN A 137 -40.34 9.77 -21.78
C GLN A 137 -39.44 8.71 -21.12
N ARG A 138 -38.13 8.82 -21.25
CA ARG A 138 -37.16 7.94 -20.57
C ARG A 138 -37.08 8.18 -19.06
N ILE A 139 -37.64 9.28 -18.54
CA ILE A 139 -37.53 9.67 -17.14
C ILE A 139 -38.91 9.58 -16.48
N LYS A 140 -39.32 8.36 -16.15
CA LYS A 140 -40.23 8.10 -15.04
C LYS A 140 -39.56 7.07 -14.13
N PHE A 141 -39.08 7.54 -12.99
CA PHE A 141 -38.57 6.66 -11.94
C PHE A 141 -39.77 5.95 -11.29
N SER A 142 -39.80 4.63 -11.37
CA SER A 142 -40.53 3.81 -10.41
C SER A 142 -39.61 3.57 -9.21
N ASP A 143 -40.19 3.43 -8.02
CA ASP A 143 -39.51 3.29 -6.73
C ASP A 143 -38.46 2.14 -6.67
N ASP A 144 -38.42 1.26 -7.68
CA ASP A 144 -37.43 0.17 -7.83
C ASP A 144 -36.32 0.45 -8.86
N GLN A 145 -36.07 1.71 -9.25
CA GLN A 145 -35.01 2.12 -10.20
C GLN A 145 -34.96 1.34 -11.54
N LYS A 146 -36.10 0.85 -12.04
CA LYS A 146 -36.20 0.31 -13.41
C LYS A 146 -36.73 1.36 -14.38
N ILE A 147 -36.01 1.59 -15.48
CA ILE A 147 -36.48 2.37 -16.63
C ILE A 147 -37.40 1.47 -17.46
N ILE A 148 -38.70 1.77 -17.50
CA ILE A 148 -39.67 1.03 -18.31
C ILE A 148 -39.96 1.82 -19.58
N PHE A 149 -39.63 1.26 -20.74
CA PHE A 149 -39.99 1.81 -22.03
C PHE A 149 -41.48 1.56 -22.31
N GLN A 150 -42.29 2.61 -22.44
CA GLN A 150 -43.74 2.44 -22.63
C GLN A 150 -44.15 1.90 -24.01
N ASN A 151 -43.30 1.94 -25.05
CA ASN A 151 -43.67 1.49 -26.40
C ASN A 151 -42.48 0.98 -27.26
N PRO A 152 -42.20 -0.34 -27.28
CA PRO A 152 -41.07 -0.92 -28.03
C PRO A 152 -41.29 -1.05 -29.55
N GLY A 153 -42.49 -0.80 -30.08
CA GLY A 153 -42.83 -1.05 -31.50
C GLY A 153 -42.39 0.01 -32.53
N ILE A 154 -41.96 1.21 -32.12
CA ILE A 154 -41.51 2.29 -33.02
C ILE A 154 -39.99 2.44 -33.01
N TYR A 155 -39.35 1.97 -31.95
CA TYR A 155 -37.92 2.02 -31.77
C TYR A 155 -37.41 0.60 -32.03
N SER A 156 -36.82 0.38 -33.20
CA SER A 156 -36.02 -0.83 -33.41
C SER A 156 -34.96 -0.84 -32.31
N ALA A 157 -35.18 -1.70 -31.31
CA ALA A 157 -34.17 -2.03 -30.33
C ALA A 157 -33.01 -2.66 -31.11
N GLN A 158 -31.95 -1.89 -31.31
CA GLN A 158 -30.63 -2.47 -31.39
C GLN A 158 -29.88 -1.94 -30.19
N SER A 159 -29.59 -2.88 -29.30
CA SER A 159 -28.92 -2.72 -28.02
C SER A 159 -29.86 -2.20 -26.95
N GLU A 160 -30.44 -3.11 -26.18
CA GLU A 160 -30.49 -2.88 -24.73
C GLU A 160 -29.05 -2.58 -24.31
N CYS A 161 -28.64 -1.31 -24.33
CA CYS A 161 -27.45 -0.92 -23.59
C CYS A 161 -27.88 -0.89 -22.13
N GLN A 162 -28.01 -2.08 -21.53
CA GLN A 162 -27.91 -2.19 -20.10
C GLN A 162 -26.50 -1.72 -19.79
N LEU A 163 -26.32 -0.44 -19.47
CA LEU A 163 -25.08 0.03 -18.86
C LEU A 163 -24.79 -1.00 -17.77
N GLN A 164 -23.67 -1.72 -17.86
CA GLN A 164 -23.33 -2.69 -16.83
C GLN A 164 -22.58 -1.97 -15.71
N LEU A 165 -22.52 -2.57 -14.51
CA LEU A 165 -21.56 -2.04 -13.56
C LEU A 165 -20.15 -2.25 -14.15
N PRO A 166 -19.19 -1.39 -13.82
CA PRO A 166 -17.81 -1.61 -14.24
C PRO A 166 -17.36 -3.00 -13.82
N SER A 167 -16.68 -3.70 -14.73
CA SER A 167 -16.07 -4.99 -14.44
C SER A 167 -14.99 -4.83 -13.39
N LYS A 168 -14.70 -5.92 -12.67
CA LYS A 168 -13.60 -5.98 -11.71
C LYS A 168 -12.29 -5.55 -12.39
N VAL A 169 -11.67 -4.51 -11.84
CA VAL A 169 -10.40 -3.93 -12.27
C VAL A 169 -9.27 -4.94 -11.98
N ASP A 170 -8.19 -4.90 -12.77
CA ASP A 170 -7.02 -5.74 -12.52
C ASP A 170 -6.34 -5.34 -11.19
N THR A 171 -5.53 -6.25 -10.63
CA THR A 171 -4.80 -6.00 -9.38
C THR A 171 -3.93 -4.74 -9.53
N PRO A 172 -4.02 -3.76 -8.60
CA PRO A 172 -3.31 -2.50 -8.73
C PRO A 172 -1.80 -2.71 -8.59
N ASP A 173 -1.03 -2.01 -9.42
CA ASP A 173 0.42 -1.99 -9.29
C ASP A 173 0.80 -0.88 -8.30
N VAL A 174 1.39 -1.25 -7.17
CA VAL A 174 1.71 -0.32 -6.09
C VAL A 174 3.22 -0.27 -5.90
N SER A 175 3.82 0.89 -6.17
CA SER A 175 5.24 1.15 -5.98
C SER A 175 5.46 2.28 -4.96
N ILE A 176 6.65 2.29 -4.35
CA ILE A 176 7.06 3.35 -3.41
C ILE A 176 8.22 4.11 -4.07
N GLU A 177 7.99 5.38 -4.37
CA GLU A 177 8.99 6.28 -4.95
C GLU A 177 9.27 7.42 -3.96
N GLY A 178 10.40 7.32 -3.26
CA GLY A 178 10.74 8.27 -2.19
C GLY A 178 9.72 8.24 -1.04
N PRO A 179 9.13 9.39 -0.64
CA PRO A 179 8.11 9.44 0.42
C PRO A 179 6.67 9.21 -0.09
N GLN A 180 6.47 8.96 -1.39
CA GLN A 180 5.15 8.85 -2.01
C GLN A 180 4.85 7.41 -2.45
N ILE A 181 3.59 6.99 -2.31
CA ILE A 181 3.10 5.71 -2.79
C ILE A 181 2.40 5.95 -4.13
N HIS A 182 2.85 5.26 -5.17
CA HIS A 182 2.29 5.35 -6.50
C HIS A 182 1.39 4.13 -6.72
N VAL A 183 0.08 4.36 -6.80
CA VAL A 183 -0.91 3.32 -7.11
C VAL A 183 -1.33 3.47 -8.55
N LYS A 184 -0.84 2.58 -9.41
CA LYS A 184 -1.20 2.52 -10.82
C LYS A 184 -2.35 1.53 -11.03
N VAL A 185 -3.44 2.07 -11.56
CA VAL A 185 -4.63 1.32 -11.94
C VAL A 185 -4.45 0.81 -13.35
N ASN A 186 -4.47 -0.51 -13.51
CA ASN A 186 -4.51 -1.15 -14.80
C ASN A 186 -5.95 -1.63 -15.05
N ASP A 187 -6.60 -1.06 -16.06
CA ASP A 187 -7.97 -1.44 -16.41
C ASP A 187 -8.02 -1.83 -17.89
N SER A 188 -7.71 -3.09 -18.15
CA SER A 188 -7.76 -3.65 -19.51
C SER A 188 -9.17 -3.99 -19.97
N ARG A 189 -10.16 -4.02 -19.06
CA ARG A 189 -11.47 -4.64 -19.26
C ARG A 189 -12.61 -3.63 -19.41
N ASN A 190 -12.50 -2.45 -18.81
CA ASN A 190 -13.57 -1.45 -18.80
C ASN A 190 -13.48 -0.40 -19.93
N ASN A 191 -12.76 -0.71 -21.01
CA ASN A 191 -12.50 0.20 -22.14
C ASN A 191 -13.73 0.49 -23.04
N GLY A 192 -14.95 0.14 -22.61
CA GLY A 192 -16.17 0.18 -23.44
C GLY A 192 -17.25 1.17 -23.00
N ASP A 193 -17.32 1.56 -21.72
CA ASP A 193 -18.32 2.48 -21.15
C ASP A 193 -17.61 3.67 -20.48
N GLU A 194 -18.16 4.90 -20.54
CA GLU A 194 -17.56 6.09 -19.93
C GLU A 194 -17.42 5.93 -18.40
N LEU A 195 -16.21 5.56 -17.96
CA LEU A 195 -15.81 5.56 -16.56
C LEU A 195 -15.72 7.00 -16.05
N ILE A 196 -16.24 7.23 -14.85
CA ILE A 196 -16.30 8.54 -14.20
C ILE A 196 -15.12 8.72 -13.25
N GLU A 197 -14.82 7.72 -12.42
CA GLU A 197 -13.77 7.79 -11.40
C GLU A 197 -13.33 6.38 -10.94
N TYR A 198 -12.14 6.30 -10.35
CA TYR A 198 -11.68 5.12 -9.60
C TYR A 198 -11.69 5.39 -8.10
N HIS A 199 -12.07 4.38 -7.32
CA HIS A 199 -12.02 4.41 -5.86
C HIS A 199 -10.87 3.54 -5.39
N ILE A 200 -10.01 4.06 -4.53
CA ILE A 200 -8.92 3.31 -3.89
C ILE A 200 -9.25 3.10 -2.42
N SER A 201 -9.15 1.85 -1.99
CA SER A 201 -9.24 1.45 -0.58
C SER A 201 -7.87 1.06 -0.04
N ILE A 202 -7.62 1.48 1.20
CA ILE A 202 -6.48 1.07 2.02
C ILE A 202 -7.06 0.40 3.26
N ASN A 203 -6.69 -0.86 3.54
CA ASN A 203 -7.18 -1.64 4.68
C ASN A 203 -8.72 -1.65 4.83
N LYS A 204 -9.45 -1.77 3.72
CA LYS A 204 -10.93 -1.80 3.65
C LYS A 204 -11.62 -0.48 4.03
N GLN A 205 -10.86 0.60 4.25
CA GLN A 205 -11.39 1.96 4.31
C GLN A 205 -11.23 2.60 2.93
N CYS A 206 -12.30 3.20 2.40
CA CYS A 206 -12.28 3.85 1.09
C CYS A 206 -11.83 5.29 1.29
N ILE A 207 -10.69 5.68 0.71
CA ILE A 207 -10.02 6.94 1.10
C ILE A 207 -9.91 7.89 -0.09
N LEU A 208 -9.75 7.40 -1.32
CA LEU A 208 -9.33 8.24 -2.45
C LEU A 208 -10.16 8.03 -3.71
N LEU A 209 -10.40 9.14 -4.42
CA LEU A 209 -11.10 9.24 -5.70
C LEU A 209 -10.12 9.73 -6.76
N LEU A 210 -10.03 8.99 -7.87
CA LEU A 210 -9.21 9.32 -9.04
C LEU A 210 -10.15 9.73 -10.17
N THR A 211 -10.18 11.02 -10.50
CA THR A 211 -11.04 11.57 -11.56
C THR A 211 -10.29 11.84 -12.87
N GLU A 212 -8.96 11.93 -12.84
CA GLU A 212 -8.10 12.17 -14.01
C GLU A 212 -6.85 11.28 -13.97
N GLY A 213 -6.61 10.52 -15.04
CA GLY A 213 -5.47 9.61 -15.15
C GLY A 213 -5.66 8.24 -14.47
N ASN A 214 -4.64 7.39 -14.58
CA ASN A 214 -4.66 6.00 -14.06
C ASN A 214 -3.65 5.79 -12.92
N VAL A 215 -3.05 6.86 -12.39
CA VAL A 215 -2.03 6.78 -11.32
C VAL A 215 -2.41 7.73 -10.19
N ALA A 216 -2.59 7.19 -8.99
CA ALA A 216 -2.72 7.97 -7.77
C ALA A 216 -1.37 8.10 -7.08
N ILE A 217 -1.04 9.32 -6.68
CA ILE A 217 0.11 9.61 -5.82
C ILE A 217 -0.44 9.85 -4.42
N ILE A 218 -0.05 9.01 -3.48
CA ILE A 218 -0.53 9.03 -2.10
C ILE A 218 0.62 9.45 -1.20
N GLU A 219 0.40 10.51 -0.44
CA GLU A 219 1.31 10.92 0.64
C GLU A 219 0.88 10.21 1.93
N PRO A 220 1.70 9.30 2.50
CA PRO A 220 1.37 8.52 3.69
C PRO A 220 0.87 9.37 4.87
N ALA A 221 1.47 10.55 5.06
CA ALA A 221 1.14 11.48 6.14
C ALA A 221 -0.23 12.18 5.98
N ARG A 222 -0.80 12.19 4.76
CA ARG A 222 -2.10 12.83 4.46
C ARG A 222 -3.28 11.88 4.55
N VAL A 223 -3.03 10.58 4.66
CA VAL A 223 -4.08 9.58 4.89
C VAL A 223 -4.58 9.74 6.34
N ASN A 224 -5.87 9.49 6.59
CA ASN A 224 -6.44 9.55 7.93
C ASN A 224 -7.00 8.19 8.35
N PRO A 225 -6.37 7.48 9.31
CA PRO A 225 -5.15 7.87 10.03
C PRO A 225 -3.88 7.80 9.14
N PRO A 226 -2.80 8.55 9.46
CA PRO A 226 -1.56 8.52 8.69
C PRO A 226 -0.97 7.11 8.62
N LEU A 227 -0.50 6.72 7.44
CA LEU A 227 0.15 5.42 7.27
C LEU A 227 1.55 5.45 7.89
N LYS A 228 1.91 4.38 8.59
CA LYS A 228 3.15 4.29 9.35
C LYS A 228 4.22 3.49 8.59
N PRO A 229 5.50 3.90 8.68
CA PRO A 229 6.61 3.11 8.17
C PRO A 229 6.65 1.70 8.78
N GLY A 230 6.93 0.70 7.94
CA GLY A 230 7.06 -0.71 8.29
C GLY A 230 5.74 -1.43 8.61
N GLU A 231 4.60 -0.75 8.57
CA GLU A 231 3.30 -1.42 8.62
C GLU A 231 2.90 -1.93 7.23
N SER A 232 2.19 -3.06 7.22
CA SER A 232 1.63 -3.64 6.00
C SER A 232 0.24 -3.10 5.73
N TYR A 233 -0.01 -2.72 4.48
CA TYR A 233 -1.27 -2.15 4.02
C TYR A 233 -1.75 -2.88 2.76
N SER A 234 -3.04 -3.18 2.72
CA SER A 234 -3.70 -3.82 1.57
C SER A 234 -4.39 -2.75 0.71
N PHE A 235 -4.00 -2.66 -0.57
CA PHE A 235 -4.57 -1.72 -1.53
C PHE A 235 -5.54 -2.41 -2.49
N GLN A 236 -6.74 -1.86 -2.65
CA GLN A 236 -7.73 -2.33 -3.62
C GLN A 236 -8.27 -1.17 -4.43
N VAL A 237 -8.67 -1.45 -5.67
CA VAL A 237 -9.24 -0.45 -6.58
C VAL A 237 -10.55 -0.95 -7.16
N ARG A 238 -11.51 -0.06 -7.37
CA ARG A 238 -12.72 -0.32 -8.18
C ARG A 238 -13.05 0.88 -9.05
N ALA A 239 -13.70 0.62 -10.16
CA ALA A 239 -14.15 1.65 -11.09
C ALA A 239 -15.60 2.09 -10.81
N ARG A 240 -15.95 3.31 -11.22
CA ARG A 240 -17.31 3.86 -11.17
C ARG A 240 -17.74 4.33 -12.55
N ASN A 241 -18.96 4.00 -12.94
CA ASN A 241 -19.64 4.62 -14.09
C ASN A 241 -21.01 5.20 -13.67
N ALA A 242 -21.80 5.65 -14.65
CA ALA A 242 -23.12 6.23 -14.38
C ALA A 242 -24.13 5.25 -13.76
N LYS A 243 -23.91 3.92 -13.82
CA LYS A 243 -24.76 2.93 -13.13
C LYS A 243 -24.37 2.76 -11.66
N GLY A 244 -23.10 2.94 -11.33
CA GLY A 244 -22.62 2.80 -9.96
C GLY A 244 -21.20 2.25 -9.88
N LEU A 245 -20.90 1.65 -8.73
CA LEU A 245 -19.58 1.16 -8.37
C LEU A 245 -19.44 -0.30 -8.78
N GLY A 246 -18.33 -0.63 -9.45
CA GLY A 246 -17.93 -2.00 -9.74
C GLY A 246 -17.42 -2.74 -8.51
N GLU A 247 -17.00 -3.99 -8.72
CA GLU A 247 -16.38 -4.81 -7.69
C GLU A 247 -14.95 -4.37 -7.38
N TRP A 248 -14.49 -4.64 -6.16
CA TRP A 248 -13.10 -4.43 -5.75
C TRP A 248 -12.17 -5.41 -6.46
N SER A 249 -11.00 -4.92 -6.86
CA SER A 249 -9.87 -5.72 -7.34
C SER A 249 -9.38 -6.70 -6.25
N GLU A 250 -8.51 -7.63 -6.63
CA GLU A 250 -7.65 -8.30 -5.65
C GLU A 250 -6.78 -7.26 -4.92
N SER A 251 -6.35 -7.58 -3.70
CA SER A 251 -5.51 -6.70 -2.91
C SER A 251 -4.04 -6.82 -3.30
N THR A 252 -3.36 -5.69 -3.38
CA THR A 252 -1.89 -5.62 -3.39
C THR A 252 -1.44 -5.24 -1.99
N ASP A 253 -0.75 -6.17 -1.32
CA ASP A 253 -0.22 -5.95 0.02
C ASP A 253 1.20 -5.43 -0.08
N ILE A 254 1.45 -4.24 0.47
CA ILE A 254 2.79 -3.67 0.56
C ILE A 254 3.12 -3.29 2.00
N CYS A 255 4.40 -3.37 2.33
CA CYS A 255 4.93 -2.79 3.57
C CYS A 255 5.56 -1.44 3.25
N LEU A 256 5.21 -0.40 4.01
CA LEU A 256 5.68 0.95 3.72
C LEU A 256 7.11 1.16 4.17
N ASP A 257 8.00 1.23 3.20
CA ASP A 257 9.38 1.71 3.36
C ASP A 257 9.45 3.25 3.45
N THR A 258 8.47 3.95 4.03
CA THR A 258 8.41 5.42 3.95
C THR A 258 9.31 6.13 4.97
N GLY A 259 10.25 5.42 5.60
CA GLY A 259 11.14 5.95 6.62
C GLY A 259 11.91 4.85 7.36
N VAL A 260 12.54 5.24 8.47
CA VAL A 260 13.20 4.29 9.39
C VAL A 260 12.16 3.37 10.05
N LEU A 261 12.60 2.19 10.48
CA LEU A 261 11.70 1.16 11.05
C LEU A 261 11.21 1.54 12.45
N GLY A 262 10.04 1.02 12.81
CA GLY A 262 9.45 1.21 14.13
C GLY A 262 10.16 0.42 15.23
N LYS A 263 9.74 0.67 16.48
CA LYS A 263 10.28 0.04 17.69
C LYS A 263 10.27 -1.50 17.60
N PRO A 264 11.43 -2.17 17.69
CA PRO A 264 11.51 -3.62 17.76
C PRO A 264 10.86 -4.20 19.03
N ASP A 265 10.54 -5.48 18.97
CA ASP A 265 10.17 -6.26 20.15
C ASP A 265 11.32 -6.27 21.18
N LYS A 266 10.96 -6.45 22.44
CA LYS A 266 11.94 -6.56 23.53
C LYS A 266 12.85 -7.79 23.29
N PRO A 267 14.18 -7.62 23.27
CA PRO A 267 15.10 -8.74 23.06
C PRO A 267 15.05 -9.74 24.22
N VAL A 268 15.48 -10.97 23.96
CA VAL A 268 15.49 -12.07 24.94
C VAL A 268 16.91 -12.58 25.14
N ILE A 269 17.31 -12.82 26.38
CA ILE A 269 18.59 -13.49 26.68
C ILE A 269 18.45 -14.99 26.39
N VAL A 270 19.26 -15.48 25.45
CA VAL A 270 19.31 -16.91 25.09
C VAL A 270 20.29 -17.64 26.00
N SER A 271 21.47 -17.05 26.22
CA SER A 271 22.46 -17.57 27.17
C SER A 271 23.43 -16.49 27.60
N GLU A 272 23.78 -16.51 28.89
CA GLU A 272 24.90 -15.76 29.46
C GLU A 272 25.93 -16.79 29.92
N THR A 273 27.04 -16.92 29.21
CA THR A 273 28.22 -17.57 29.76
C THR A 273 28.88 -16.59 30.71
N GLY A 274 29.44 -17.04 31.84
CA GLY A 274 30.21 -16.19 32.77
C GLY A 274 31.54 -15.70 32.16
N THR A 275 31.49 -15.22 30.93
CA THR A 275 32.58 -14.70 30.11
C THR A 275 32.06 -13.43 29.42
N ASP A 276 32.86 -12.87 28.53
CA ASP A 276 32.53 -11.72 27.69
C ASP A 276 31.49 -12.00 26.58
N VAL A 277 30.91 -13.20 26.58
CA VAL A 277 30.01 -13.66 25.52
C VAL A 277 28.56 -13.72 26.01
N VAL A 278 27.69 -12.96 25.35
CA VAL A 278 26.24 -12.94 25.62
C VAL A 278 25.49 -13.27 24.33
N LYS A 279 24.57 -14.24 24.39
CA LYS A 279 23.68 -14.54 23.27
C LYS A 279 22.30 -13.92 23.46
N VAL A 280 21.87 -13.17 22.46
CA VAL A 280 20.61 -12.43 22.46
C VAL A 280 19.73 -12.89 21.30
N GLY A 281 18.50 -13.25 21.61
CA GLY A 281 17.44 -13.57 20.66
C GLY A 281 16.64 -12.34 20.31
N VAL A 282 16.47 -12.09 19.02
CA VAL A 282 15.73 -10.96 18.47
C VAL A 282 14.66 -11.48 17.52
N ASN A 283 13.41 -11.06 17.75
CA ASN A 283 12.30 -11.36 16.86
C ASN A 283 12.16 -10.25 15.81
N ILE A 284 12.27 -10.61 14.53
CA ILE A 284 11.99 -9.73 13.39
C ILE A 284 10.60 -10.08 12.87
N PRO A 285 9.59 -9.21 13.09
CA PRO A 285 8.24 -9.44 12.59
C PRO A 285 8.22 -9.68 11.08
N LYS A 286 7.28 -10.51 10.61
CA LYS A 286 7.09 -10.78 9.16
C LYS A 286 6.93 -9.50 8.33
N THR A 287 6.38 -8.45 8.93
CA THR A 287 6.21 -7.13 8.30
C THR A 287 7.54 -6.43 8.01
N TYR A 288 8.58 -6.68 8.82
CA TYR A 288 9.89 -6.04 8.69
C TYR A 288 10.94 -6.93 8.00
N VAL A 289 10.67 -8.22 7.84
CA VAL A 289 11.68 -9.23 7.49
C VAL A 289 12.47 -8.94 6.21
N ASN A 290 11.82 -8.33 5.21
CA ASN A 290 12.44 -7.97 3.93
C ASN A 290 12.95 -6.51 3.88
N HIS A 291 12.84 -5.79 4.98
CA HIS A 291 13.16 -4.37 5.10
C HIS A 291 14.32 -4.12 6.05
N VAL A 292 14.60 -5.05 6.97
CA VAL A 292 15.76 -5.01 7.87
C VAL A 292 17.01 -5.43 7.10
N THR A 293 17.98 -4.53 6.98
CA THR A 293 19.31 -4.85 6.44
C THR A 293 20.28 -5.27 7.54
N HIS A 294 20.20 -4.61 8.71
CA HIS A 294 21.03 -4.92 9.86
C HIS A 294 20.23 -4.79 11.17
N VAL A 295 20.64 -5.55 12.18
CA VAL A 295 20.22 -5.40 13.56
C VAL A 295 21.39 -4.84 14.35
N LEU A 296 21.18 -3.69 14.98
CA LEU A 296 22.16 -3.06 15.86
C LEU A 296 21.84 -3.43 17.30
N CYS A 297 22.71 -4.21 17.93
CA CYS A 297 22.63 -4.47 19.36
C CYS A 297 23.44 -3.41 20.09
N GLN A 298 22.76 -2.61 20.90
CA GLN A 298 23.37 -1.53 21.65
C GLN A 298 23.39 -1.85 23.13
N TYR A 299 24.53 -1.69 23.79
CA TYR A 299 24.63 -1.90 25.24
C TYR A 299 25.54 -0.87 25.92
N HIS A 300 25.31 -0.62 27.21
CA HIS A 300 26.17 0.21 28.05
C HIS A 300 26.18 -0.30 29.50
N ASP A 301 27.16 0.13 30.28
CA ASP A 301 27.27 -0.20 31.71
C ASP A 301 26.05 0.34 32.49
N LYS A 302 25.36 -0.54 33.21
CA LYS A 302 24.15 -0.22 33.97
C LYS A 302 24.44 0.67 35.18
N GLU A 303 25.58 0.50 35.82
CA GLU A 303 25.96 1.20 37.06
C GLU A 303 26.62 2.54 36.75
N ASN A 304 27.54 2.57 35.79
CA ASN A 304 28.30 3.77 35.43
C ASN A 304 27.62 4.61 34.34
N GLY A 305 26.63 4.04 33.64
CA GLY A 305 26.04 4.65 32.45
C GLY A 305 27.07 4.79 31.32
N GLY A 306 26.82 5.72 30.41
CA GLY A 306 27.77 6.07 29.34
C GLY A 306 27.17 6.04 27.94
N ASN A 307 28.06 6.11 26.96
CA ASN A 307 27.67 5.99 25.56
C ASN A 307 27.32 4.54 25.23
N TRP A 308 26.32 4.36 24.37
CA TRP A 308 25.97 3.05 23.84
C TRP A 308 27.11 2.52 22.96
N ILE A 309 27.65 1.36 23.33
CA ILE A 309 28.47 0.55 22.45
C ILE A 309 27.52 -0.20 21.52
N SER A 310 27.87 -0.31 20.24
CA SER A 310 26.98 -0.87 19.22
C SER A 310 27.70 -1.97 18.43
N GLU A 311 27.13 -3.16 18.43
CA GLU A 311 27.53 -4.27 17.55
C GLU A 311 26.45 -4.45 16.46
N SER A 312 26.86 -4.47 15.19
CA SER A 312 25.95 -4.56 14.03
C SER A 312 25.98 -5.95 13.41
N PHE A 313 24.80 -6.51 13.17
CA PHE A 313 24.61 -7.84 12.58
C PHE A 313 23.80 -7.75 11.30
N GLN A 314 24.36 -8.22 10.19
CA GLN A 314 23.67 -8.21 8.90
C GLN A 314 22.59 -9.30 8.84
N ILE A 315 21.41 -8.95 8.30
CA ILE A 315 20.32 -9.89 8.04
C ILE A 315 20.33 -10.25 6.54
N PRO A 316 20.28 -11.55 6.19
CA PRO A 316 20.19 -11.95 4.79
C PRO A 316 18.83 -11.58 4.20
N GLU A 317 18.79 -11.31 2.89
CA GLU A 317 17.53 -11.10 2.18
C GLU A 317 16.68 -12.39 2.20
N ASN A 318 15.39 -12.27 2.54
CA ASN A 318 14.46 -13.39 2.73
C ASN A 318 14.97 -14.45 3.73
N PRO A 319 15.14 -14.12 5.02
CA PRO A 319 15.59 -15.08 6.01
C PRO A 319 14.55 -16.19 6.25
N ASP A 320 15.02 -17.44 6.40
CA ASP A 320 14.18 -18.62 6.67
C ASP A 320 13.57 -18.61 8.09
N ALA A 321 14.12 -17.78 8.98
CA ALA A 321 13.71 -17.67 10.38
C ALA A 321 13.33 -16.21 10.71
N TYR A 322 12.35 -16.05 11.61
CA TYR A 322 11.96 -14.73 12.15
C TYR A 322 12.65 -14.42 13.47
N VAL A 323 13.16 -15.44 14.17
CA VAL A 323 13.93 -15.29 15.40
C VAL A 323 15.39 -15.51 15.07
N HIS A 324 16.22 -14.52 15.36
CA HIS A 324 17.65 -14.54 15.12
C HIS A 324 18.41 -14.47 16.44
N GLU A 325 19.47 -15.27 16.56
CA GLU A 325 20.37 -15.24 17.70
C GLU A 325 21.66 -14.52 17.33
N PHE A 326 22.02 -13.50 18.11
CA PHE A 326 23.26 -12.75 17.97
C PHE A 326 24.16 -13.02 19.16
N THR A 327 25.46 -13.14 18.89
CA THR A 327 26.48 -13.33 19.92
C THR A 327 27.25 -12.03 20.06
N LEU A 328 27.09 -11.37 21.20
CA LEU A 328 27.86 -10.19 21.58
C LEU A 328 29.16 -10.65 22.21
N THR A 329 30.26 -10.05 21.78
CA THR A 329 31.62 -10.44 22.23
C THR A 329 32.33 -9.34 23.01
N GLU A 330 31.82 -8.11 22.99
CA GLU A 330 32.45 -6.98 23.68
C GLU A 330 31.66 -6.55 24.93
N CYS A 331 30.84 -7.46 25.50
CA CYS A 331 30.13 -7.23 26.74
C CYS A 331 31.05 -7.55 27.92
N SER A 332 31.37 -6.57 28.77
CA SER A 332 32.36 -6.79 29.83
C SER A 332 31.87 -7.83 30.86
N PRO A 333 32.65 -8.87 31.21
CA PRO A 333 32.21 -9.92 32.14
C PRO A 333 32.16 -9.49 33.62
N TYR A 334 32.51 -8.23 33.90
CA TYR A 334 32.65 -7.69 35.25
C TYR A 334 31.68 -6.53 35.53
N ALA A 335 30.62 -6.39 34.73
CA ALA A 335 29.63 -5.34 34.89
C ALA A 335 28.24 -5.79 34.43
N HIS A 336 27.21 -5.26 35.08
CA HIS A 336 25.86 -5.35 34.53
C HIS A 336 25.71 -4.35 33.39
N HIS A 337 25.05 -4.76 32.32
CA HIS A 337 24.80 -3.91 31.16
C HIS A 337 23.31 -3.73 30.94
N ARG A 338 22.91 -2.60 30.37
CA ARG A 338 21.61 -2.46 29.72
C ARG A 338 21.80 -2.64 28.24
N LEU A 339 20.96 -3.48 27.64
CA LEU A 339 20.96 -3.78 26.22
C LEU A 339 19.64 -3.40 25.58
N ARG A 340 19.70 -2.89 24.35
CA ARG A 340 18.54 -2.69 23.47
C ARG A 340 18.91 -3.07 22.03
N VAL A 341 17.91 -3.25 21.20
CA VAL A 341 18.10 -3.52 19.76
C VAL A 341 17.45 -2.43 18.91
N VAL A 342 18.06 -2.14 17.77
CA VAL A 342 17.57 -1.19 16.78
C VAL A 342 17.61 -1.88 15.41
N PHE A 343 16.54 -1.77 14.63
CA PHE A 343 16.55 -2.23 13.25
C PHE A 343 17.06 -1.14 12.32
N ILE A 344 17.90 -1.52 11.36
CA ILE A 344 18.43 -0.65 10.32
C ILE A 344 17.83 -1.08 8.99
N ASN A 345 17.31 -0.11 8.22
CA ASN A 345 16.91 -0.30 6.83
C ASN A 345 17.69 0.65 5.91
N LYS A 346 17.30 0.72 4.63
CA LYS A 346 17.93 1.61 3.64
C LYS A 346 17.85 3.10 3.96
N PHE A 347 17.01 3.53 4.91
CA PHE A 347 16.88 4.91 5.36
C PHE A 347 17.67 5.22 6.63
N GLY A 348 18.19 4.20 7.33
CA GLY A 348 19.01 4.35 8.53
C GLY A 348 18.45 3.61 9.74
N GLU A 349 18.84 4.09 10.92
CA GLU A 349 18.48 3.52 12.23
C GLU A 349 17.04 3.85 12.62
N GLY A 350 16.27 2.82 12.97
CA GLY A 350 14.92 2.92 13.52
C GLY A 350 14.86 3.31 14.99
N GLU A 351 13.67 3.17 15.57
CA GLU A 351 13.49 3.38 17.00
C GLU A 351 14.11 2.24 17.83
N PRO A 352 14.68 2.51 19.02
CA PRO A 352 15.20 1.47 19.90
C PRO A 352 14.12 0.69 20.62
N SER A 353 14.37 -0.60 20.83
CA SER A 353 13.55 -1.48 21.68
C SER A 353 13.55 -1.02 23.14
N GLU A 354 12.72 -1.69 23.95
CA GLU A 354 12.90 -1.62 25.41
C GLU A 354 14.23 -2.23 25.81
N THR A 355 14.82 -1.70 26.89
CA THR A 355 16.07 -2.20 27.43
C THR A 355 15.85 -3.48 28.24
N ILE A 356 16.76 -4.42 28.11
CA ILE A 356 16.93 -5.55 29.03
C ILE A 356 18.20 -5.38 29.84
N ASP A 357 18.20 -5.90 31.06
CA ASP A 357 19.42 -6.01 31.84
C ASP A 357 20.15 -7.30 31.46
N VAL A 358 21.44 -7.19 31.19
CA VAL A 358 22.36 -8.29 30.88
C VAL A 358 23.38 -8.36 32.00
N ALA A 359 23.59 -9.55 32.55
CA ALA A 359 24.42 -9.73 33.73
C ALA A 359 25.44 -10.85 33.51
N PRO A 360 26.52 -10.62 32.75
CA PRO A 360 27.67 -11.49 32.86
C PRO A 360 28.28 -11.21 34.25
N ALA A 361 27.84 -11.95 35.26
CA ALA A 361 28.19 -11.69 36.64
C ALA A 361 29.39 -12.55 37.01
N VAL A 362 30.60 -12.18 36.59
CA VAL A 362 31.83 -12.79 37.08
C VAL A 362 32.65 -11.74 37.83
N SER A 363 33.22 -12.12 38.98
CA SER A 363 34.20 -11.28 39.69
C SER A 363 35.59 -11.55 39.13
N GLY A 364 36.49 -10.56 39.13
CA GLY A 364 37.89 -10.79 38.78
C GLY A 364 38.65 -11.64 39.82
N ALA A 365 39.93 -11.89 39.55
CA ALA A 365 40.83 -12.57 40.48
C ALA A 365 41.16 -11.69 41.71
N PRO A 366 41.29 -12.26 42.92
CA PRO A 366 41.82 -11.55 44.09
C PRO A 366 43.21 -10.96 43.81
N ALA A 367 43.42 -9.69 44.14
CA ALA A 367 44.67 -8.98 43.86
C ALA A 367 45.71 -9.21 44.97
N GLU A 368 46.99 -8.94 44.69
CA GLU A 368 48.05 -8.84 45.71
C GLU A 368 48.10 -10.00 46.72
N VAL A 369 48.03 -11.25 46.23
CA VAL A 369 48.10 -12.43 47.10
C VAL A 369 49.49 -12.54 47.73
N ARG A 370 49.52 -12.43 49.06
CA ARG A 370 50.72 -12.49 49.91
C ARG A 370 50.59 -13.65 50.89
N TYR A 371 51.72 -14.04 51.46
CA TYR A 371 51.75 -15.08 52.49
C TYR A 371 52.70 -14.72 53.63
N THR A 372 52.37 -15.18 54.82
CA THR A 372 53.27 -15.28 55.96
C THR A 372 53.33 -16.74 56.39
N TYR A 373 54.48 -17.16 56.90
CA TYR A 373 54.69 -18.51 57.40
C TYR A 373 54.97 -18.47 58.88
N ASP A 374 54.33 -19.36 59.61
CA ASP A 374 54.61 -19.61 61.01
C ASP A 374 55.29 -20.97 61.15
N ASP A 375 56.61 -20.93 61.38
CA ASP A 375 57.48 -22.09 61.58
C ASP A 375 57.03 -22.94 62.78
N GLU A 376 56.44 -22.33 63.83
CA GLU A 376 56.08 -23.02 65.07
C GLU A 376 54.80 -23.85 64.94
N SER A 377 53.86 -23.39 64.10
CA SER A 377 52.55 -24.03 63.92
C SER A 377 52.39 -24.80 62.61
N ASN A 378 53.42 -24.83 61.75
CA ASN A 378 53.35 -25.40 60.39
C ASN A 378 52.15 -24.87 59.58
N THR A 379 51.85 -23.57 59.76
CA THR A 379 50.74 -22.92 59.08
C THR A 379 51.23 -21.83 58.13
N ILE A 380 50.55 -21.70 56.99
CA ILE A 380 50.69 -20.53 56.12
C ILE A 380 49.44 -19.69 56.28
N GLU A 381 49.61 -18.40 56.53
CA GLU A 381 48.53 -17.43 56.40
C GLU A 381 48.64 -16.75 55.04
N LEU A 382 47.61 -16.93 54.21
CA LEU A 382 47.44 -16.22 52.95
C LEU A 382 46.64 -14.96 53.21
N SER A 383 47.04 -13.85 52.60
CA SER A 383 46.25 -12.61 52.55
C SER A 383 46.17 -12.11 51.11
N TRP A 384 45.10 -11.39 50.79
CA TRP A 384 44.86 -10.85 49.45
C TRP A 384 44.11 -9.52 49.53
N GLU A 385 44.06 -8.81 48.42
CA GLU A 385 43.17 -7.67 48.22
C GLU A 385 41.95 -8.11 47.39
N PRO A 386 40.78 -7.47 47.57
CA PRO A 386 39.63 -7.72 46.71
C PRO A 386 39.96 -7.55 45.22
N PRO A 387 39.21 -8.21 44.31
CA PRO A 387 39.41 -8.05 42.88
C PRO A 387 39.34 -6.59 42.44
N LYS A 388 40.22 -6.19 41.51
CA LYS A 388 40.17 -4.84 40.92
C LYS A 388 38.94 -4.63 40.03
N GLN A 389 38.41 -5.71 39.46
CA GLN A 389 37.25 -5.73 38.57
C GLN A 389 36.16 -6.60 39.19
N GLY A 390 34.92 -6.09 39.21
CA GLY A 390 33.78 -6.78 39.81
C GLY A 390 33.91 -7.14 41.31
N PRO A 391 34.53 -6.31 42.19
CA PRO A 391 34.60 -6.63 43.63
C PRO A 391 33.23 -6.78 44.29
N GLN A 392 32.20 -6.10 43.78
CA GLN A 392 30.82 -6.18 44.27
C GLN A 392 30.17 -7.55 44.00
N PHE A 393 30.69 -8.31 43.03
CA PHE A 393 30.15 -9.62 42.66
C PHE A 393 30.74 -10.76 43.48
N VAL A 394 31.65 -10.49 44.43
CA VAL A 394 32.24 -11.53 45.29
C VAL A 394 31.26 -11.94 46.39
N HIS A 395 30.86 -13.21 46.41
CA HIS A 395 30.08 -13.80 47.50
C HIS A 395 30.96 -14.52 48.52
N GLN A 396 31.99 -15.24 48.07
CA GLN A 396 32.96 -15.96 48.91
C GLN A 396 34.35 -15.99 48.24
N TYR A 397 35.39 -16.27 49.03
CA TYR A 397 36.71 -16.62 48.54
C TYR A 397 36.96 -18.12 48.69
N LEU A 398 37.57 -18.72 47.67
CA LEU A 398 37.96 -20.13 47.63
C LEU A 398 39.48 -20.24 47.57
N ILE A 399 40.07 -20.87 48.58
CA ILE A 399 41.49 -21.20 48.62
C ILE A 399 41.60 -22.69 48.28
N ARG A 400 42.19 -22.99 47.13
CA ARG A 400 42.50 -24.37 46.71
C ARG A 400 44.00 -24.59 46.78
N TYR A 401 44.44 -25.72 47.34
CA TYR A 401 45.87 -26.00 47.42
C TYR A 401 46.19 -27.48 47.30
N LYS A 402 47.39 -27.76 46.80
CA LYS A 402 47.96 -29.11 46.70
C LYS A 402 49.48 -29.04 46.68
N LYS A 403 50.15 -30.17 46.88
CA LYS A 403 51.61 -30.25 46.70
C LYS A 403 51.97 -30.00 45.23
N GLU A 404 53.11 -29.37 44.98
CA GLU A 404 53.55 -29.09 43.60
C GLU A 404 53.79 -30.36 42.78
N ASN A 405 54.29 -31.42 43.43
CA ASN A 405 54.52 -32.74 42.82
C ASN A 405 53.28 -33.66 42.88
N ALA A 406 52.11 -33.13 43.22
CA ALA A 406 50.87 -33.88 43.18
C ALA A 406 50.51 -34.25 41.72
N THR A 407 50.08 -35.48 41.52
CA THR A 407 49.61 -36.02 40.25
C THR A 407 48.30 -35.35 39.79
N ALA A 408 47.86 -35.62 38.56
CA ALA A 408 46.58 -35.14 38.07
C ALA A 408 45.38 -35.76 38.80
N GLU A 409 45.56 -36.93 39.42
CA GLU A 409 44.54 -37.64 40.20
C GLU A 409 44.37 -37.08 41.62
N ASP A 410 45.36 -36.31 42.11
CA ASP A 410 45.30 -35.69 43.43
C ASP A 410 44.31 -34.51 43.45
N THR A 411 43.27 -34.62 44.29
CA THR A 411 42.27 -33.57 44.48
C THR A 411 42.82 -32.38 45.26
N PHE A 412 42.36 -31.18 44.94
CA PHE A 412 42.66 -29.98 45.73
C PHE A 412 42.04 -30.07 47.12
N LEU A 413 42.80 -29.66 48.13
CA LEU A 413 42.24 -29.28 49.43
C LEU A 413 41.63 -27.88 49.31
N ILE A 414 40.52 -27.64 50.00
CA ILE A 414 39.67 -26.46 49.78
C ILE A 414 39.31 -25.81 51.11
N ILE A 415 39.53 -24.50 51.21
CA ILE A 415 39.04 -23.64 52.29
C ILE A 415 38.14 -22.57 51.68
N LYS A 416 37.00 -22.31 52.33
CA LYS A 416 36.04 -21.27 51.94
C LYS A 416 36.05 -20.19 53.00
N GLU A 417 36.13 -18.95 52.55
CA GLU A 417 36.07 -17.77 53.40
C GLU A 417 34.97 -16.82 52.92
N ASP A 418 34.36 -16.09 53.84
CA ASP A 418 33.32 -15.11 53.52
C ASP A 418 33.89 -13.91 52.75
N LYS A 419 33.06 -13.22 51.96
CA LYS A 419 33.46 -12.04 51.15
C LYS A 419 34.21 -10.93 51.90
N ASN A 420 33.97 -10.79 53.21
CA ASN A 420 34.58 -9.75 54.03
C ASN A 420 35.94 -10.16 54.61
N LYS A 421 36.32 -11.44 54.48
CA LYS A 421 37.56 -11.97 55.05
C LYS A 421 38.61 -12.11 53.95
N ILE A 422 39.61 -11.24 54.01
CA ILE A 422 40.68 -11.10 53.01
C ILE A 422 41.97 -11.85 53.38
N PHE A 423 41.86 -12.84 54.27
CA PHE A 423 42.96 -13.71 54.68
C PHE A 423 42.43 -15.09 55.08
N SER A 424 43.29 -16.11 54.99
CA SER A 424 42.97 -17.48 55.39
C SER A 424 44.20 -18.16 55.98
N LYS A 425 44.03 -18.90 57.07
CA LYS A 425 45.08 -19.76 57.62
C LYS A 425 44.94 -21.16 57.04
N VAL A 426 46.00 -21.66 56.42
CA VAL A 426 46.09 -23.02 55.89
C VAL A 426 46.92 -23.87 56.86
N PRO A 427 46.29 -24.80 57.60
CA PRO A 427 46.98 -25.59 58.60
C PRO A 427 47.59 -26.88 58.01
N GLU A 428 48.32 -27.61 58.87
CA GLU A 428 48.79 -28.98 58.65
C GLU A 428 49.71 -29.18 57.42
N LEU A 429 50.54 -28.17 57.12
CA LEU A 429 51.47 -28.28 56.01
C LEU A 429 52.71 -29.08 56.40
N LYS A 430 53.11 -30.02 55.55
CA LYS A 430 54.37 -30.75 55.73
C LYS A 430 55.55 -29.83 55.49
N SER A 431 56.54 -29.85 56.38
CA SER A 431 57.77 -29.07 56.23
C SER A 431 58.61 -29.55 55.03
N ASN A 432 59.45 -28.67 54.48
CA ASN A 432 60.29 -28.90 53.29
C ASN A 432 59.51 -29.45 52.08
N THR A 433 58.24 -29.04 51.92
CA THR A 433 57.36 -29.52 50.85
C THR A 433 56.83 -28.33 50.04
N PRO A 434 56.99 -28.33 48.71
CA PRO A 434 56.41 -27.30 47.85
C PRO A 434 54.89 -27.49 47.71
N TYR A 435 54.15 -26.41 47.91
CA TYR A 435 52.70 -26.33 47.70
C TYR A 435 52.37 -25.23 46.69
N ILE A 436 51.31 -25.47 45.92
CA ILE A 436 50.69 -24.48 45.04
C ILE A 436 49.34 -24.13 45.63
N PHE A 437 49.13 -22.83 45.85
CA PHE A 437 47.90 -22.23 46.33
C PHE A 437 47.22 -21.47 45.21
N PHE A 438 45.90 -21.54 45.18
CA PHE A 438 45.01 -20.91 44.22
C PHE A 438 43.97 -20.13 45.02
N VAL A 439 43.98 -18.82 44.91
CA VAL A 439 42.98 -17.95 45.54
C VAL A 439 42.03 -17.44 44.46
N SER A 440 40.75 -17.79 44.58
CA SER A 440 39.68 -17.43 43.64
C SER A 440 38.54 -16.73 44.38
N ALA A 441 37.83 -15.83 43.72
CA ALA A 441 36.52 -15.39 44.18
C ALA A 441 35.43 -16.35 43.65
N LEU A 442 34.29 -16.41 44.33
CA LEU A 442 33.15 -17.27 44.01
C LEU A 442 31.88 -16.45 44.06
N ASN A 443 31.02 -16.62 43.04
CA ASN A 443 29.69 -16.01 42.97
C ASN A 443 28.66 -16.98 42.39
N GLU A 444 27.44 -16.49 42.09
CA GLU A 444 26.33 -17.31 41.57
C GLU A 444 26.63 -17.93 40.20
N CYS A 445 27.51 -17.33 39.39
CA CYS A 445 27.94 -17.84 38.10
C CYS A 445 29.11 -18.83 38.21
N GLY A 446 29.67 -19.03 39.40
CA GLY A 446 30.76 -19.97 39.67
C GLY A 446 32.06 -19.29 40.11
N LEU A 447 33.19 -19.96 39.88
CA LEU A 447 34.50 -19.45 40.24
C LEU A 447 34.91 -18.32 39.30
N SER A 448 35.45 -17.24 39.87
CA SER A 448 36.10 -16.18 39.11
C SER A 448 37.13 -16.75 38.13
N GLY A 449 37.09 -16.35 36.87
CA GLY A 449 38.29 -16.36 36.03
C GLY A 449 39.02 -15.03 36.18
N PRO A 450 40.36 -14.93 36.02
CA PRO A 450 41.44 -15.92 36.24
C PRO A 450 41.70 -16.22 37.74
N VAL A 451 42.70 -17.06 38.07
CA VAL A 451 43.02 -17.48 39.45
C VAL A 451 44.38 -16.94 39.88
N SER A 452 44.47 -16.41 41.10
CA SER A 452 45.76 -15.98 41.67
C SER A 452 46.52 -17.19 42.19
N ILE A 453 47.68 -17.46 41.59
CA ILE A 453 48.51 -18.63 41.89
C ILE A 453 49.71 -18.21 42.72
N LEU A 454 49.93 -18.88 43.84
CA LEU A 454 51.10 -18.68 44.68
C LEU A 454 51.80 -20.02 44.90
N LYS A 455 53.10 -20.08 44.59
CA LYS A 455 53.94 -21.24 44.90
C LYS A 455 54.77 -20.96 46.14
N VAL A 456 54.67 -21.81 47.15
CA VAL A 456 55.40 -21.67 48.41
C VAL A 456 56.10 -22.99 48.76
N ILE A 457 57.36 -22.89 49.18
CA ILE A 457 58.11 -24.01 49.75
C ILE A 457 58.12 -23.81 51.26
N THR A 458 57.53 -24.75 52.02
CA THR A 458 57.63 -24.75 53.48
C THR A 458 59.07 -25.06 53.89
N SER A 459 59.60 -24.46 54.95
CA SER A 459 60.96 -24.70 55.47
C SER A 459 60.90 -25.10 56.94
N THR A 460 61.93 -25.79 57.43
CA THR A 460 62.18 -26.02 58.87
C THR A 460 62.95 -24.88 59.54
N GLN A 461 63.53 -23.97 58.75
CA GLN A 461 64.24 -22.77 59.22
C GLN A 461 63.95 -21.63 58.23
N GLY A 462 63.40 -20.53 58.72
CA GLY A 462 62.94 -19.38 57.94
C GLY A 462 63.72 -19.06 56.65
N PHE A 463 62.94 -18.79 55.60
CA PHE A 463 63.27 -18.33 54.24
C PHE A 463 63.93 -19.29 53.24
N LYS A 464 63.19 -19.59 52.16
CA LYS A 464 63.66 -19.40 50.77
C LYS A 464 62.54 -18.83 49.88
N LYS A 465 62.91 -17.82 49.07
CA LYS A 465 62.11 -17.05 48.09
C LYS A 465 60.97 -17.84 47.42
N ALA A 466 59.75 -17.31 47.49
CA ALA A 466 58.69 -17.64 46.55
C ALA A 466 58.89 -16.90 45.22
N PHE A 467 58.58 -17.58 44.11
CA PHE A 467 58.38 -16.95 42.81
C PHE A 467 56.88 -16.74 42.60
N VAL A 468 56.45 -15.49 42.51
CA VAL A 468 55.09 -15.15 42.04
C VAL A 468 55.11 -15.34 40.52
N MET A 469 54.42 -16.38 40.04
CA MET A 469 54.14 -16.51 38.61
C MET A 469 52.86 -15.72 38.35
N SER A 470 52.99 -14.59 37.67
CA SER A 470 51.86 -13.76 37.23
C SER A 470 50.85 -14.59 36.43
N THR A 471 49.57 -14.40 36.76
CA THR A 471 48.36 -14.66 35.96
C THR A 471 48.51 -15.59 34.75
N LEU A 472 48.01 -16.82 34.87
CA LEU A 472 47.67 -17.65 33.70
C LEU A 472 46.25 -17.29 33.25
N GLN A 473 46.13 -16.89 31.97
CA GLN A 473 44.87 -16.57 31.28
C GLN A 473 43.95 -17.79 31.16
#